data_AF-A0A7C3L047-F1
#
_entry.id   AF-A0A7C3L047-F1
#
_cell.length_a   1.000
_cell.length_b   1.000
_cell.length_c   1.000
_cell.angle_alpha   90.00
_cell.angle_beta   90.00
_cell.angle_gamma   90.00
#
_symmetry.space_group_name_H-M   'P 1'
#
loop_
_entity.id
_entity.type
_entity.pdbx_description
1 polymer ?
#
loop_
_entity_poly.entity_id
_entity_poly.type
_entity_poly.pdbx_seq_one_letter_code
_entity_poly.pdbx_strand_id
1 'polypeptide(L)'
;QGKLKLVVSPYLRGSYDDYWFLLDSTRAVRSVILQQRSDVPVEFSALESGSQSESAWWRDRYFYGVRARYNVGYGLWQTAYGAIL
;
A
#
# COMPACT_ATOMS: atom_id res chain seq x y z
N GLN A 1 -1.03 -17.65 -32.20
CA GLN A 1 -0.45 -17.07 -30.96
C GLN A 1 -1.24 -17.61 -29.77
N GLY A 2 -0.58 -18.00 -28.68
CA GLY A 2 -1.27 -18.41 -27.45
C GLY A 2 -2.02 -17.24 -26.81
N LYS A 3 -2.88 -17.54 -25.82
CA LYS A 3 -3.68 -16.53 -25.12
C LYS A 3 -2.84 -15.53 -24.30
N LEU A 4 -1.57 -15.86 -24.04
CA LEU A 4 -0.65 -15.08 -23.21
C LEU A 4 0.52 -14.55 -24.04
N LYS A 5 0.99 -13.35 -23.68
CA LYS A 5 2.20 -12.74 -24.22
C LYS A 5 3.39 -13.11 -23.31
N LEU A 6 4.29 -13.95 -23.80
CA LEU A 6 5.52 -14.29 -23.09
C LEU A 6 6.49 -13.11 -23.12
N VAL A 7 7.01 -12.74 -21.95
CA VAL A 7 8.08 -11.75 -21.80
C VAL A 7 9.20 -12.41 -21.00
N VAL A 8 10.40 -12.48 -21.59
CA VAL A 8 11.59 -12.99 -20.90
C VAL A 8 12.32 -11.80 -20.29
N SER A 9 12.39 -11.77 -18.97
CA SER A 9 13.08 -10.71 -18.23
C SER A 9 14.51 -11.14 -17.91
N PRO A 10 15.54 -10.34 -18.26
CA PRO A 10 16.92 -10.64 -17.88
C PRO A 10 17.18 -10.46 -16.37
N TYR A 11 16.21 -9.91 -15.62
CA TYR A 11 16.32 -9.63 -14.19
C TYR A 11 15.87 -10.79 -13.29
N LEU A 12 15.19 -11.80 -13.84
CA LEU A 12 14.80 -13.01 -13.12
C LEU A 12 15.88 -14.07 -13.32
N ARG A 13 16.95 -14.00 -12.53
CA ARG A 13 18.10 -14.91 -12.63
C ARG A 13 18.60 -15.37 -11.26
N GLY A 14 19.28 -16.52 -11.21
CA GLY A 14 19.92 -17.05 -10.02
C GLY A 14 18.89 -17.66 -9.07
N SER A 15 18.73 -17.07 -7.88
CA SER A 15 17.73 -17.54 -6.91
C SER A 15 16.28 -17.44 -7.38
N TYR A 16 16.03 -16.82 -8.54
CA TYR A 16 14.71 -16.64 -9.14
C TYR A 16 14.51 -17.46 -10.43
N ASP A 17 15.41 -18.39 -10.76
CA ASP A 17 15.35 -19.14 -12.03
C ASP A 17 14.07 -20.00 -12.16
N ASP A 18 13.56 -20.51 -11.03
CA ASP A 18 12.33 -21.32 -10.98
C ASP A 18 11.05 -20.49 -10.82
N TYR A 19 11.16 -19.16 -10.81
CA TYR A 19 10.03 -18.27 -10.56
C TYR A 19 9.35 -17.92 -11.89
N TRP A 20 8.03 -17.99 -11.90
CA TRP A 20 7.22 -17.45 -12.99
C TRP A 20 6.18 -16.48 -12.46
N PHE A 21 5.84 -15.50 -13.30
CA PHE A 21 4.84 -14.49 -12.99
C PHE A 21 3.87 -14.32 -14.16
N LEU A 22 2.60 -14.16 -13.85
CA LEU A 22 1.53 -13.84 -14.78
C LEU A 22 0.87 -12.53 -14.34
N LEU A 23 0.85 -11.54 -15.23
CA LEU A 23 0.27 -10.23 -14.96
C LEU A 23 -0.91 -9.98 -15.90
N ASP A 24 -2.07 -9.63 -15.35
CA ASP A 24 -3.17 -9.09 -16.14
C ASP A 24 -2.89 -7.62 -16.48
N SER A 25 -2.61 -7.37 -17.76
CA SER A 25 -2.33 -6.05 -18.33
C SER A 25 -3.42 -5.58 -19.30
N THR A 26 -4.61 -6.18 -19.24
CA THR A 26 -5.74 -5.82 -20.12
C THR A 26 -6.22 -4.37 -19.94
N ARG A 27 -5.98 -3.79 -18.76
CA ARG A 27 -6.32 -2.40 -18.43
C ARG A 27 -5.07 -1.58 -18.16
N ALA A 28 -5.14 -0.29 -18.49
CA ALA A 28 -4.08 0.64 -18.14
C ALA A 28 -4.02 0.80 -16.62
N VAL A 29 -2.88 0.42 -16.03
CA VAL A 29 -2.59 0.56 -14.60
C VAL A 29 -1.38 1.48 -14.44
N ARG A 30 -1.43 2.39 -13.47
CA ARG A 30 -0.28 3.26 -13.16
C ARG A 30 0.87 2.41 -12.61
N SER A 31 2.10 2.78 -12.93
CA SER A 31 3.30 2.09 -12.43
C SER A 31 3.40 2.14 -10.91
N VAL A 32 3.01 3.26 -10.29
CA VAL A 32 2.95 3.45 -8.84
C VAL A 32 1.52 3.77 -8.43
N ILE A 33 1.02 3.06 -7.41
CA ILE A 33 -0.35 3.19 -6.92
C ILE A 33 -0.34 3.46 -5.42
N LEU A 34 -1.03 4.52 -5.01
CA LEU A 34 -1.41 4.77 -3.64
C LEU A 34 -2.78 4.12 -3.39
N GLN A 35 -2.80 3.12 -2.52
CA GLN A 35 -4.03 2.50 -2.01
C GLN A 35 -4.40 3.16 -0.68
N GLN A 36 -5.45 3.97 -0.70
CA GLN A 36 -6.03 4.55 0.50
C GLN A 36 -7.08 3.59 1.06
N ARG A 37 -7.00 3.30 2.36
CA ARG A 37 -7.98 2.44 3.03
C ARG A 37 -9.18 3.29 3.45
N SER A 38 -10.35 2.98 2.91
CA SER A 38 -11.60 3.68 3.24
C SER A 38 -12.11 3.39 4.65
N ASP A 39 -11.70 2.28 5.27
CA ASP A 39 -12.09 1.92 6.64
C ASP A 39 -11.39 2.73 7.73
N VAL A 40 -10.28 3.41 7.40
CA VAL A 40 -9.60 4.34 8.31
C VAL A 40 -9.40 5.65 7.56
N PRO A 41 -10.43 6.51 7.51
CA PRO A 41 -10.27 7.84 6.95
C PRO A 41 -9.22 8.61 7.75
N VAL A 42 -8.72 9.71 7.17
CA VAL A 42 -7.81 10.59 7.88
C VAL A 42 -8.56 11.20 9.06
N GLU A 43 -8.22 10.75 10.26
CA GLU A 43 -8.84 11.21 11.49
C GLU A 43 -7.86 12.13 12.22
N PHE A 44 -8.29 13.37 12.38
CA PHE A 44 -7.64 14.31 13.27
C PHE A 44 -8.22 14.12 14.67
N SER A 45 -7.36 13.81 15.63
CA SER A 45 -7.73 13.69 17.03
C SER A 45 -6.99 14.72 17.86
N ALA A 46 -7.75 15.46 18.67
CA ALA A 46 -7.22 16.30 19.73
C ALA A 46 -7.47 15.57 21.05
N LEU A 47 -6.45 15.45 21.89
CA LEU A 47 -6.59 14.77 23.18
C LEU A 47 -7.57 15.49 24.12
N GLU A 48 -7.88 16.76 23.81
CA GLU A 48 -8.79 17.62 24.56
C GLU A 48 -10.27 17.40 24.24
N SER A 49 -10.59 16.63 23.19
CA SER A 49 -11.96 16.57 22.66
C SER A 49 -12.94 15.75 23.51
N GLY A 50 -12.52 15.20 24.65
CA GLY A 50 -13.37 14.36 25.50
C GLY A 50 -13.16 14.49 27.01
N SER A 51 -12.05 15.08 27.45
CA SER A 51 -11.76 15.29 28.86
C SER A 51 -10.84 16.49 29.02
N GLN A 52 -11.07 17.29 30.07
CA GLN A 52 -10.18 18.38 30.44
C GLN A 52 -8.77 17.81 30.65
N SER A 53 -7.92 18.05 29.66
CA SER A 53 -6.55 17.57 29.61
C SER A 53 -5.75 18.21 30.75
N GLU A 54 -5.34 17.40 31.73
CA GLU A 54 -4.52 17.86 32.87
C GLU A 54 -3.23 18.54 32.40
N SER A 55 -2.69 18.11 31.25
CA SER A 55 -1.49 18.68 30.66
C SER A 55 -1.73 20.04 30.01
N ALA A 56 -2.94 20.29 29.50
CA ALA A 56 -3.33 21.60 28.99
C ALA A 56 -3.44 22.59 30.16
N TRP A 57 -4.09 22.19 31.26
CA TRP A 57 -4.29 23.06 32.43
C TRP A 57 -3.00 23.36 33.23
N TRP A 58 -2.23 22.35 33.61
CA TRP A 58 -1.06 22.55 34.48
C TRP A 58 0.20 22.97 33.74
N ARG A 59 0.27 22.71 32.43
CA ARG A 59 1.53 22.80 31.67
C ARG A 59 1.40 23.48 30.31
N ASP A 60 0.22 24.01 29.95
CA ASP A 60 -0.05 24.60 28.62
C ASP A 60 0.41 23.70 27.45
N ARG A 61 0.21 22.37 27.58
CA ARG A 61 0.60 21.41 26.53
C ARG A 61 -0.62 20.75 25.88
N TYR A 62 -0.70 20.97 24.57
CA TYR A 62 -1.75 20.53 23.67
C TYR A 62 -1.25 19.38 22.79
N PHE A 63 -2.01 18.28 22.71
CA PHE A 63 -1.63 17.10 21.93
C PHE A 63 -2.61 16.89 20.77
N TYR A 64 -2.03 16.82 19.57
CA TYR A 64 -2.75 16.56 18.32
C TYR A 64 -2.14 15.35 17.62
N GLY A 65 -3.01 14.47 17.13
CA GLY A 65 -2.63 13.29 16.37
C GLY A 65 -3.36 13.24 15.05
N VAL A 66 -2.72 12.64 14.05
CA VAL A 66 -3.36 12.27 12.79
C VAL A 66 -3.17 10.78 12.60
N ARG A 67 -4.28 10.06 12.39
CA ARG A 67 -4.25 8.64 12.05
C ARG A 67 -4.69 8.45 10.61
N ALA A 68 -3.88 7.72 9.85
CA ALA A 68 -4.24 7.29 8.51
C ALA A 68 -3.55 5.96 8.17
N ARG A 69 -4.11 5.22 7.22
CA ARG A 69 -3.52 3.96 6.74
C ARG A 69 -3.46 3.96 5.21
N TYR A 70 -2.24 3.77 4.71
CA TYR A 70 -1.95 3.79 3.29
C TYR A 70 -1.08 2.59 2.91
N ASN A 71 -1.15 2.21 1.64
CA ASN A 71 -0.16 1.35 1.01
C ASN A 71 0.30 2.01 -0.30
N VAL A 72 1.58 1.89 -0.62
CA VAL A 72 2.17 2.39 -1.87
C VAL A 72 3.03 1.28 -2.46
N GLY A 73 2.82 0.99 -3.73
CA GLY A 73 3.56 -0.08 -4.39
C GLY A 73 3.52 0.01 -5.91
N TYR A 74 4.24 -0.94 -6.52
CA TYR A 74 4.29 -1.09 -7.96
C TYR A 74 3.15 -1.96 -8.46
N GLY A 75 2.33 -1.40 -9.35
CA GLY A 75 1.16 -2.08 -9.91
C GLY A 75 0.13 -2.53 -8.86
N LEU A 76 -0.82 -3.35 -9.30
CA LEU A 76 -1.81 -4.00 -8.43
C LEU A 76 -1.39 -5.44 -8.19
N TRP A 77 -1.17 -5.80 -6.93
CA TRP A 77 -0.83 -7.18 -6.58
C TRP A 77 -1.99 -8.14 -6.84
N GLN A 78 -3.24 -7.66 -6.80
CA GLN A 78 -4.43 -8.47 -7.09
C GLN A 78 -4.53 -8.94 -8.54
N THR A 79 -3.79 -8.30 -9.45
CA THR A 79 -3.75 -8.65 -10.89
C THR A 79 -2.50 -9.45 -11.26
N ALA A 80 -1.77 -9.94 -10.26
CA ALA A 80 -0.55 -10.69 -10.44
C ALA A 80 -0.67 -12.07 -9.80
N TYR A 81 -0.20 -13.09 -10.50
CA TYR A 81 0.02 -14.43 -9.99
C TYR A 81 1.48 -14.82 -10.20
N GLY A 82 2.00 -15.69 -9.34
CA GLY A 82 3.30 -16.30 -9.53
C GLY A 82 3.49 -17.46 -8.58
N ALA A 83 4.41 -18.35 -8.94
CA ALA A 83 4.82 -19.46 -8.10
C ALA A 83 6.28 -19.82 -8.39
N ILE A 84 6.80 -20.72 -7.57
CA ILE A 84 8.05 -21.42 -7.80
C ILE A 84 7.72 -22.80 -8.39
N LEU A 85 8.52 -23.27 -9.34
CA LEU A 85 8.43 -24.63 -9.89
C LEU A 85 8.86 -25.70 -8.88
#